data_AF-A0A0Q5RC51-F1
#
_entry.id   AF-A0A0Q5RC51-F1
#
_cell.length_a   1.000
_cell.length_b   1.000
_cell.length_c   1.000
_cell.angle_alpha   90.00
_cell.angle_beta   90.00
_cell.angle_gamma   90.00
#
_symmetry.space_group_name_H-M   'P 1'
#
loop_
_entity.id
_entity.type
_entity.pdbx_description
1 polymer ?
#
loop_
_entity_poly.entity_id
_entity_poly.type
_entity_poly.pdbx_seq_one_letter_code
_entity_poly.pdbx_strand_id
1 'polypeptide(L)'
;MVTRAQQAALNLVEARGLRAAGQSYREIGRHLGLSSGQLGHIRRALKREKAGRTRLLNAMPDAAERDLPIGRSVLPSGLRRLLTSAGYRTLGDLADRLADPDLPGLQILPGIGPHRARMIDALLDHYGLREGSGDLQAEIERLFPELSAPADQAR
;
A
#
# COMPACT_ATOMS: atom_id res chain seq x y z
N MET A 1 4.74 22.21 8.05
CA MET A 1 6.16 21.88 7.83
C MET A 1 6.34 20.37 7.99
N VAL A 2 6.78 19.65 6.95
CA VAL A 2 6.95 18.19 7.00
C VAL A 2 8.25 17.88 7.74
N THR A 3 8.20 16.98 8.73
CA THR A 3 9.41 16.58 9.46
C THR A 3 10.32 15.71 8.58
N ARG A 4 11.62 15.65 8.88
CA ARG A 4 12.58 14.80 8.14
C ARG A 4 12.15 13.33 8.08
N ALA A 5 11.56 12.81 9.15
CA ALA A 5 11.07 11.44 9.23
C ALA A 5 9.87 11.20 8.30
N GLN A 6 8.95 12.17 8.22
CA GLN A 6 7.81 12.13 7.30
C GLN A 6 8.28 12.23 5.84
N GLN A 7 9.26 13.08 5.54
CA GLN A 7 9.82 13.16 4.18
C GLN A 7 10.50 11.85 3.76
N ALA A 8 11.27 11.23 4.64
CA ALA A 8 11.89 9.93 4.36
C ALA A 8 10.85 8.84 4.08
N ALA A 9 9.73 8.88 4.81
CA ALA A 9 8.59 8.00 4.60
C ALA A 9 7.89 8.23 3.24
N LEU A 10 7.67 9.49 2.85
CA LEU A 10 7.13 9.84 1.53
C LEU A 10 8.03 9.34 0.41
N ASN A 11 9.32 9.66 0.49
CA ASN A 11 10.31 9.26 -0.51
C ASN A 11 10.38 7.73 -0.66
N LEU A 12 10.15 6.98 0.42
CA LEU A 12 10.14 5.51 0.39
C LEU A 12 8.90 4.97 -0.33
N VAL A 13 7.71 5.52 -0.06
CA VAL A 13 6.46 5.14 -0.74
C VAL A 13 6.57 5.43 -2.23
N GLU A 14 7.03 6.62 -2.59
CA GLU A 14 7.18 7.04 -3.98
C GLU A 14 8.26 6.23 -4.71
N ALA A 15 9.42 6.01 -4.07
CA ALA A 15 10.47 5.15 -4.62
C ALA A 15 10.00 3.70 -4.84
N ARG A 16 9.08 3.19 -4.01
CA ARG A 16 8.49 1.86 -4.23
C ARG A 16 7.64 1.84 -5.49
N GLY A 17 6.78 2.85 -5.68
CA GLY A 17 5.98 2.99 -6.90
C GLY A 17 6.85 3.05 -8.16
N LEU A 18 7.87 3.91 -8.15
CA LEU A 18 8.84 4.02 -9.25
C LEU A 18 9.60 2.71 -9.50
N ARG A 19 9.94 1.97 -8.44
CA ARG A 19 10.62 0.67 -8.59
C ARG A 19 9.70 -0.39 -9.20
N ALA A 20 8.42 -0.40 -8.82
CA ALA A 20 7.41 -1.27 -9.41
C ALA A 20 7.17 -0.94 -10.90
N ALA A 21 7.23 0.34 -11.26
CA ALA A 21 7.23 0.81 -12.66
C ALA A 21 8.55 0.52 -13.43
N GLY A 22 9.47 -0.26 -12.85
CA GLY A 22 10.69 -0.70 -13.52
C GLY A 22 11.89 0.23 -13.41
N GLN A 23 11.77 1.42 -12.79
CA GLN A 23 12.88 2.37 -12.73
C GLN A 23 14.06 1.85 -11.89
N SER A 24 15.28 2.19 -12.31
CA SER A 24 16.51 1.89 -11.57
C SER A 24 16.66 2.80 -10.34
N TYR A 25 17.43 2.35 -9.34
CA TYR A 25 17.70 3.17 -8.14
C TYR A 25 18.38 4.50 -8.45
N ARG A 26 19.17 4.57 -9.54
CA ARG A 26 19.83 5.81 -9.96
C ARG A 26 18.83 6.80 -10.56
N GLU A 27 17.81 6.33 -11.25
CA GLU A 27 16.71 7.17 -11.77
C GLU A 27 15.83 7.64 -10.62
N ILE A 28 15.45 6.74 -9.72
CA ILE A 28 14.68 7.07 -8.51
C ILE A 28 15.39 8.15 -7.69
N GLY A 29 16.70 8.01 -7.47
CA GLY A 29 17.49 8.99 -6.72
C GLY A 29 17.50 10.37 -7.38
N ARG A 30 17.56 10.44 -8.71
CA ARG A 30 17.48 11.69 -9.48
C ARG A 30 16.07 12.29 -9.44
N HIS A 31 15.05 11.46 -9.65
CA HIS A 31 13.65 11.88 -9.69
C HIS A 31 13.21 12.48 -8.34
N LEU A 32 13.62 11.86 -7.23
CA LEU A 32 13.23 12.26 -5.89
C LEU A 32 14.22 13.21 -5.20
N GLY A 33 15.27 13.66 -5.90
CA GLY A 33 16.30 14.54 -5.33
C GLY A 33 17.01 13.97 -4.10
N LEU A 34 17.28 12.65 -4.08
CA LEU A 34 17.80 11.96 -2.92
C LEU A 34 19.33 11.98 -2.87
N SER A 35 19.86 12.21 -1.67
CA SER A 35 21.25 11.90 -1.37
C SER A 35 21.53 10.39 -1.42
N SER A 36 22.78 10.01 -1.62
CA SER A 36 23.23 8.60 -1.61
C SER A 36 22.84 7.87 -0.32
N GLY A 37 22.88 8.56 0.83
CA GLY A 37 22.47 8.00 2.13
C GLY A 37 20.98 7.68 2.20
N GLN A 38 20.14 8.59 1.71
CA GLN A 38 18.68 8.39 1.62
C GLN A 38 18.34 7.26 0.65
N LEU A 39 18.98 7.23 -0.52
CA LEU A 39 18.80 6.14 -1.48
C LEU A 39 19.25 4.78 -0.91
N GLY A 40 20.35 4.75 -0.16
CA GLY A 40 20.80 3.56 0.55
C GLY A 40 19.80 3.07 1.59
N HIS A 41 19.13 3.98 2.31
CA HIS A 41 18.04 3.65 3.22
C HIS A 41 16.86 2.99 2.49
N ILE A 42 16.42 3.59 1.39
CA ILE A 42 15.31 3.07 0.56
C ILE A 42 15.64 1.68 0.01
N ARG A 43 16.83 1.48 -0.54
CA ARG A 43 17.28 0.17 -1.05
C ARG A 43 17.19 -0.91 0.03
N ARG A 44 17.61 -0.61 1.25
CA ARG A 44 17.54 -1.56 2.38
C ARG A 44 16.10 -1.88 2.78
N ALA A 45 15.22 -0.88 2.80
CA ALA A 45 13.81 -1.08 3.11
C ALA A 45 13.13 -1.99 2.08
N LEU A 46 13.27 -1.70 0.80
CA LEU A 46 12.68 -2.50 -0.30
C LEU A 46 13.29 -3.91 -0.38
N LYS A 47 14.61 -4.05 -0.15
CA LYS A 47 15.25 -5.37 -0.09
C LYS A 47 14.69 -6.22 1.06
N ARG A 48 14.42 -5.61 2.22
CA ARG A 48 13.84 -6.30 3.38
C ARG A 48 12.42 -6.76 3.10
N GLU A 49 11.60 -5.91 2.49
CA GLU A 49 10.24 -6.27 2.07
C GLU A 49 10.25 -7.46 1.10
N LYS A 50 11.06 -7.38 0.02
CA LYS A 50 11.22 -8.49 -0.93
C LYS A 50 11.65 -9.78 -0.25
N ALA A 51 12.65 -9.73 0.64
CA ALA A 51 13.09 -10.90 1.41
C ALA A 51 11.99 -11.43 2.35
N GLY A 52 11.17 -10.54 2.91
CA GLY A 52 10.01 -10.90 3.72
C GLY A 52 8.99 -11.72 2.93
N ARG A 53 8.70 -11.29 1.70
CA ARG A 53 7.85 -12.01 0.74
C ARG A 53 8.45 -13.36 0.33
N THR A 54 9.73 -13.41 -0.03
CA THR A 54 10.39 -14.70 -0.36
C THR A 54 10.30 -15.68 0.80
N ARG A 55 10.50 -15.22 2.04
CA ARG A 55 10.36 -16.09 3.22
C ARG A 55 8.92 -16.55 3.45
N LEU A 56 7.93 -15.70 3.12
CA LEU A 56 6.52 -16.08 3.20
C LEU A 56 6.22 -17.20 2.21
N LEU A 57 6.56 -17.01 0.94
CA LEU A 57 6.38 -18.00 -0.12
C LEU A 57 7.13 -19.32 0.16
N ASN A 58 8.33 -19.25 0.74
CA ASN A 58 9.08 -20.44 1.12
C ASN A 58 8.42 -21.21 2.28
N ALA A 59 7.77 -20.51 3.22
CA ALA A 59 7.09 -21.15 4.35
C ALA A 59 5.68 -21.64 3.98
N MET A 60 5.03 -20.94 3.05
CA MET A 60 3.68 -21.17 2.58
C MET A 60 3.66 -20.93 1.07
N PRO A 61 3.82 -21.98 0.25
CA PRO A 61 3.92 -21.86 -1.22
C PRO A 61 2.71 -21.18 -1.85
N ASP A 62 1.53 -21.39 -1.28
CA ASP A 62 0.26 -20.82 -1.76
C ASP A 62 -0.08 -19.47 -1.11
N ALA A 63 0.86 -18.86 -0.38
CA ALA A 63 0.63 -17.57 0.27
C ALA A 63 0.42 -16.46 -0.78
N ALA A 64 -0.64 -15.68 -0.57
CA ALA A 64 -0.95 -14.51 -1.35
C ALA A 64 -0.32 -13.25 -0.73
N GLU A 65 -0.36 -12.14 -1.46
CA GLU A 65 0.14 -10.85 -0.97
C GLU A 65 -0.55 -10.39 0.32
N ARG A 66 -1.84 -10.73 0.48
CA ARG A 66 -2.62 -10.45 1.69
C ARG A 66 -2.07 -11.12 2.94
N ASP A 67 -1.33 -12.22 2.78
CA ASP A 67 -0.73 -12.95 3.91
C ASP A 67 0.58 -12.33 4.40
N LEU A 68 1.07 -11.28 3.73
CA LEU A 68 2.29 -10.60 4.15
C LEU A 68 2.14 -10.03 5.56
N PRO A 69 3.00 -10.40 6.52
CA PRO A 69 2.91 -9.86 7.87
C PRO A 69 3.21 -8.37 7.90
N ILE A 70 2.42 -7.61 8.68
CA ILE A 70 2.60 -6.15 8.85
C ILE A 70 4.04 -5.83 9.28
N GLY A 71 4.61 -6.63 10.18
CA GLY A 71 5.99 -6.49 10.65
C GLY A 71 7.07 -6.59 9.57
N ARG A 72 6.75 -7.19 8.42
CA ARG A 72 7.64 -7.35 7.26
C ARG A 72 7.38 -6.36 6.12
N SER A 73 6.34 -5.54 6.23
CA SER A 73 6.03 -4.49 5.26
C SER A 73 7.08 -3.38 5.21
N VAL A 74 7.01 -2.57 4.14
CA VAL A 74 7.86 -1.38 3.95
C VAL A 74 7.55 -0.22 4.90
N LEU A 75 6.46 -0.29 5.67
CA LEU A 75 6.04 0.80 6.55
C LEU A 75 7.13 1.19 7.57
N PRO A 76 7.17 2.44 8.05
CA PRO A 76 8.08 2.84 9.12
C PRO A 76 7.96 1.93 10.35
N SER A 77 9.07 1.65 11.03
CA SER A 77 9.09 0.73 12.19
C SER A 77 8.08 1.11 13.28
N GLY A 78 7.94 2.40 13.58
CA GLY A 78 6.95 2.89 14.53
C GLY A 78 5.52 2.61 14.08
N LEU A 79 5.23 2.75 12.78
CA LEU A 79 3.90 2.47 12.24
C LEU A 79 3.60 0.97 12.24
N ARG A 80 4.57 0.12 11.88
CA ARG A 80 4.43 -1.33 12.00
C ARG A 80 4.14 -1.75 13.44
N ARG A 81 4.89 -1.21 14.41
CA ARG A 81 4.68 -1.51 15.84
C ARG A 81 3.28 -1.11 16.28
N LEU A 82 2.85 0.10 15.91
CA LEU A 82 1.52 0.62 16.24
C LEU A 82 0.42 -0.29 15.67
N LEU A 83 0.49 -0.65 14.39
CA LEU A 83 -0.47 -1.56 13.76
C LEU A 83 -0.45 -2.95 14.41
N THR A 84 0.73 -3.53 14.63
CA THR A 84 0.83 -4.84 15.30
C THR A 84 0.29 -4.79 16.73
N SER A 85 0.51 -3.71 17.49
CA SER A 85 -0.05 -3.56 18.83
C SER A 85 -1.56 -3.35 18.83
N ALA A 86 -2.11 -2.76 17.76
CA ALA A 86 -3.55 -2.65 17.54
C ALA A 86 -4.18 -3.96 17.01
N GLY A 87 -3.39 -5.04 16.92
CA GLY A 87 -3.87 -6.36 16.56
C GLY A 87 -3.93 -6.64 15.06
N TYR A 88 -3.37 -5.76 14.21
CA TYR A 88 -3.24 -6.02 12.78
C TYR A 88 -2.06 -6.94 12.51
N ARG A 89 -2.33 -8.15 12.02
CA ARG A 89 -1.31 -9.20 11.82
C ARG A 89 -0.76 -9.24 10.40
N THR A 90 -1.64 -9.20 9.41
CA THR A 90 -1.32 -9.31 7.97
C THR A 90 -1.85 -8.10 7.19
N LEU A 91 -1.45 -7.97 5.92
CA LEU A 91 -2.03 -6.94 5.04
C LEU A 91 -3.51 -7.18 4.77
N GLY A 92 -3.95 -8.43 4.68
CA GLY A 92 -5.36 -8.80 4.53
C GLY A 92 -6.19 -8.38 5.73
N ASP A 93 -5.76 -8.72 6.95
CA ASP A 93 -6.42 -8.30 8.20
C ASP A 93 -6.52 -6.77 8.31
N LEU A 94 -5.51 -6.05 7.80
CA LEU A 94 -5.56 -4.59 7.71
C LEU A 94 -6.55 -4.12 6.64
N ALA A 95 -6.60 -4.74 5.47
CA ALA A 95 -7.55 -4.38 4.42
C ALA A 95 -9.00 -4.62 4.85
N ASP A 96 -9.29 -5.82 5.36
CA ASP A 96 -10.63 -6.27 5.71
C ASP A 96 -11.25 -5.36 6.79
N ARG A 97 -10.48 -5.00 7.83
CA ARG A 97 -10.95 -4.08 8.87
C ARG A 97 -11.11 -2.62 8.44
N LEU A 98 -10.51 -2.23 7.31
CA LEU A 98 -10.67 -0.88 6.77
C LEU A 98 -11.77 -0.78 5.73
N ALA A 99 -12.15 -1.91 5.12
CA ALA A 99 -13.34 -2.02 4.31
C ALA A 99 -14.63 -2.09 5.15
N ASP A 100 -14.54 -2.55 6.40
CA ASP A 100 -15.69 -2.66 7.31
C ASP A 100 -16.26 -1.27 7.68
N PRO A 101 -17.51 -0.94 7.26
CA PRO A 101 -18.14 0.35 7.51
C PRO A 101 -18.56 0.53 8.98
N ASP A 102 -18.72 -0.56 9.72
CA ASP A 102 -19.11 -0.56 11.13
C ASP A 102 -17.89 -0.39 12.06
N LEU A 103 -16.68 -0.56 11.52
CA LEU A 103 -15.45 -0.37 12.27
C LEU A 103 -14.92 1.06 12.16
N PRO A 104 -14.44 1.62 13.28
CA PRO A 104 -13.78 2.92 13.27
C PRO A 104 -12.51 2.88 12.41
N GLY A 105 -12.46 3.74 11.39
CA GLY A 105 -11.31 3.82 10.47
C GLY A 105 -9.98 4.16 11.17
N LEU A 106 -8.86 4.01 10.44
CA LEU A 106 -7.48 4.18 10.96
C LEU A 106 -7.25 5.45 11.77
N GLN A 107 -7.99 6.53 11.49
CA GLN A 107 -7.81 7.84 12.10
C GLN A 107 -8.14 7.85 13.60
N ILE A 108 -8.86 6.83 14.08
CA ILE A 108 -9.24 6.68 15.49
C ILE A 108 -8.10 6.05 16.30
N LEU A 109 -7.14 5.40 15.65
CA LEU A 109 -5.97 4.85 16.33
C LEU A 109 -5.03 5.98 16.78
N PRO A 110 -4.74 6.11 18.08
CA PRO A 110 -3.89 7.17 18.59
C PRO A 110 -2.50 7.08 17.96
N GLY A 111 -2.09 8.18 17.32
CA GLY A 111 -0.83 8.25 16.58
C GLY A 111 -0.93 7.87 15.11
N ILE A 112 -2.10 7.55 14.56
CA ILE A 112 -2.31 7.49 13.11
C ILE A 112 -3.00 8.78 12.64
N GLY A 113 -2.18 9.78 12.33
CA GLY A 113 -2.66 10.97 11.63
C GLY A 113 -2.84 10.75 10.12
N PRO A 114 -3.38 11.75 9.39
CA PRO A 114 -3.68 11.66 7.96
C PRO A 114 -2.49 11.24 7.08
N HIS A 115 -1.27 11.61 7.50
CA HIS A 115 -0.07 11.20 6.81
C HIS A 115 0.20 9.70 6.91
N ARG A 116 0.07 9.11 8.10
CA ARG A 116 0.30 7.67 8.32
C ARG A 116 -0.82 6.84 7.69
N ALA A 117 -2.06 7.35 7.70
CA ALA A 117 -3.18 6.76 6.96
C ALA A 117 -2.86 6.66 5.46
N ARG A 118 -2.45 7.76 4.80
CA ARG A 118 -2.05 7.75 3.38
C ARG A 118 -0.93 6.75 3.06
N MET A 119 0.01 6.52 3.98
CA MET A 119 1.05 5.52 3.79
C MET A 119 0.51 4.09 3.82
N ILE A 120 -0.50 3.84 4.66
CA ILE A 120 -1.19 2.56 4.75
C ILE A 120 -2.03 2.36 3.49
N ASP A 121 -2.77 3.38 3.06
CA ASP A 121 -3.58 3.33 1.84
C ASP A 121 -2.69 3.01 0.62
N ALA A 122 -1.60 3.76 0.44
CA ALA A 122 -0.65 3.51 -0.65
C ALA A 122 0.04 2.13 -0.57
N LEU A 123 0.13 1.52 0.62
CA LEU A 123 0.59 0.14 0.79
C LEU A 123 -0.47 -0.85 0.32
N LEU A 124 -1.72 -0.70 0.76
CA LEU A 124 -2.80 -1.60 0.37
C LEU A 124 -3.09 -1.51 -1.14
N ASP A 125 -3.09 -0.29 -1.70
CA ASP A 125 -3.21 -0.06 -3.14
C ASP A 125 -2.13 -0.79 -3.94
N HIS A 126 -0.88 -0.75 -3.47
CA HIS A 126 0.23 -1.42 -4.15
C HIS A 126 0.04 -2.94 -4.26
N TYR A 127 -0.58 -3.54 -3.24
CA TYR A 127 -0.85 -4.98 -3.21
C TYR A 127 -2.23 -5.33 -3.79
N GLY A 128 -2.99 -4.35 -4.31
CA GLY A 128 -4.35 -4.55 -4.81
C GLY A 128 -5.34 -4.96 -3.71
N LEU A 129 -5.06 -4.55 -2.47
CA LEU A 129 -5.82 -4.95 -1.27
C LEU A 129 -6.79 -3.89 -0.78
N ARG A 130 -6.80 -2.69 -1.37
CA ARG A 130 -8.01 -1.88 -1.24
C ARG A 130 -9.06 -2.57 -2.08
N GLU A 131 -10.22 -2.82 -1.48
CA GLU A 131 -11.44 -2.81 -2.25
C GLU A 131 -11.47 -1.44 -2.93
N GLY A 132 -11.06 -1.38 -4.20
CA GLY A 132 -11.54 -0.33 -5.05
C GLY A 132 -13.05 -0.45 -4.95
N SER A 133 -13.70 0.63 -4.49
CA SER A 133 -15.13 0.89 -4.65
C SER A 133 -15.78 -0.22 -5.46
N GLY A 134 -16.30 -1.24 -4.77
CA GLY A 134 -16.62 -2.55 -5.35
C GLY A 134 -17.70 -2.53 -6.40
N ASP A 135 -18.13 -1.35 -6.83
CA ASP A 135 -18.93 -1.16 -8.01
C ASP A 135 -18.63 0.19 -8.63
N LEU A 136 -17.40 0.55 -9.00
CA LEU A 136 -17.27 1.70 -9.91
C LEU A 136 -17.99 1.39 -11.23
N GLN A 137 -17.98 0.10 -11.63
CA GLN A 137 -18.80 -0.45 -12.71
C GLN A 137 -20.29 -0.42 -12.36
N ALA A 138 -20.81 -1.08 -11.30
CA ALA A 138 -22.26 -1.00 -11.07
C ALA A 138 -22.76 0.33 -10.50
N GLU A 139 -21.91 1.21 -9.97
CA GLU A 139 -22.25 2.59 -9.64
C GLU A 139 -22.32 3.43 -10.91
N ILE A 140 -21.47 3.20 -11.92
CA ILE A 140 -21.66 3.74 -13.26
C ILE A 140 -22.94 3.18 -13.90
N GLU A 141 -23.19 1.87 -13.85
CA GLU A 141 -24.41 1.26 -14.43
C GLU A 141 -25.69 1.72 -13.69
N ARG A 142 -25.59 2.01 -12.39
CA ARG A 142 -26.67 2.62 -11.58
C ARG A 142 -26.89 4.09 -11.91
N LEU A 143 -25.84 4.86 -12.19
CA LEU A 143 -25.92 6.30 -12.45
C LEU A 143 -26.18 6.63 -13.93
N PHE A 144 -25.80 5.74 -14.86
CA PHE A 144 -25.89 5.89 -16.31
C PHE A 144 -26.37 4.58 -16.97
N PRO A 145 -27.63 4.16 -16.72
CA PRO A 145 -28.17 2.89 -17.21
C PRO A 145 -28.16 2.78 -18.75
N GLU A 146 -28.15 3.89 -19.48
CA GLU A 146 -28.06 3.98 -20.94
C GLU A 146 -26.74 3.44 -21.53
N LEU A 147 -25.68 3.32 -20.72
CA LEU A 147 -24.39 2.76 -21.15
C LEU A 147 -24.38 1.22 -21.14
N SER A 148 -25.44 0.58 -20.65
CA SER A 148 -25.53 -0.88 -20.46
C SER A 148 -26.17 -1.64 -21.63
N ALA A 149 -26.48 -0.96 -22.75
CA ALA A 149 -27.13 -1.61 -23.88
C ALA A 149 -26.11 -2.40 -24.74
N PRO A 150 -26.39 -3.67 -25.10
CA PRO A 150 -25.56 -4.41 -26.02
C PRO A 150 -25.60 -3.75 -27.40
N ALA A 151 -24.42 -3.68 -28.04
CA ALA A 151 -24.28 -3.29 -29.43
C ALA A 151 -24.94 -4.37 -30.32
N ASP A 152 -26.26 -4.29 -30.45
CA ASP A 152 -27.02 -5.00 -31.46
C ASP A 152 -27.74 -3.96 -32.32
N GLN A 153 -27.00 -3.47 -33.32
CA GLN A 153 -27.53 -3.05 -34.61
C GLN A 153 -26.39 -3.10 -35.61
N ALA A 154 -26.00 -4.33 -35.94
CA ALA A 154 -25.47 -4.63 -37.25
C ALA A 154 -26.57 -4.34 -38.29
N ARG A 155 -26.45 -3.23 -39.02
CA ARG A 155 -26.65 -3.13 -40.48
C ARG A 155 -26.47 -1.69 -40.95
#